data_AF-A0AA45TXH6-F1
#
_entry.id   AF-A0AA45TXH6-F1
#
_cell.length_a   1.000
_cell.length_b   1.000
_cell.length_c   1.000
_cell.angle_alpha   90.00
_cell.angle_beta   90.00
_cell.angle_gamma   90.00
#
_symmetry.space_group_name_H-M   'P 1'
#
loop_
_entity.id
_entity.type
_entity.pdbx_description
1 polymer ?
#
loop_
_entity_poly.entity_id
_entity_poly.type
_entity_poly.pdbx_seq_one_letter_code
_entity_poly.pdbx_strand_id
1 'polypeptide(L)'
;MLNIKSVVSLCAIAGLTACGAGVGGEADLATQESALVTGTSQGCTFTVSSAARTGTVPPIYDVTVTRAADATCAFGADSVVVGSSTGTAPTLSLAANDLGVAVSYTYKTSVSGSSPQSLGLRHVAPDTMAIVRSTGLSIFLGSGSIYSGSLSIASNGTTLTVSGTKSGTISGQTGSGNNYVASYVDFFTSTTSPSVFTF
;
A
#
# COMPACT_ATOMS: atom_id res chain seq x y z
N MET A 1 -0.96 -13.55 -72.25
CA MET A 1 -0.87 -15.03 -72.20
C MET A 1 -0.57 -15.42 -70.76
N LEU A 2 -1.37 -16.36 -70.25
CA LEU A 2 -1.31 -17.01 -68.94
C LEU A 2 0.07 -17.66 -68.68
N ASN A 3 0.50 -17.69 -67.41
CA ASN A 3 0.84 -18.97 -66.76
C ASN A 3 0.99 -18.81 -65.24
N ILE A 4 0.06 -19.45 -64.52
CA ILE A 4 0.15 -19.76 -63.09
C ILE A 4 1.04 -20.99 -62.91
N LYS A 5 1.91 -20.99 -61.90
CA LYS A 5 2.33 -22.23 -61.21
C LYS A 5 2.49 -21.97 -59.71
N SER A 6 1.65 -22.69 -58.96
CA SER A 6 1.63 -22.80 -57.51
C SER A 6 2.53 -23.97 -57.08
N VAL A 7 3.28 -23.82 -55.99
CA VAL A 7 3.93 -24.96 -55.30
C VAL A 7 3.67 -24.79 -53.80
N VAL A 8 2.91 -25.75 -53.28
CA VAL A 8 2.64 -26.01 -51.86
C VAL A 8 3.87 -26.66 -51.23
N SER A 9 4.24 -26.26 -50.01
CA SER A 9 5.19 -27.02 -49.18
C SER A 9 4.63 -27.22 -47.77
N LEU A 10 4.74 -28.47 -47.32
CA LEU A 10 4.13 -29.09 -46.15
C LEU A 10 4.85 -28.78 -44.83
N CYS A 11 4.10 -28.96 -43.75
CA CYS A 11 4.38 -28.82 -42.32
C CYS A 11 5.66 -29.49 -41.78
N ALA A 12 6.15 -28.97 -40.64
CA ALA A 12 6.74 -29.78 -39.58
C ALA A 12 6.42 -29.16 -38.20
N ILE A 13 5.61 -29.88 -37.41
CA ILE A 13 5.36 -29.64 -35.99
C ILE A 13 6.45 -30.39 -35.23
N ALA A 14 7.23 -29.70 -34.42
CA ALA A 14 8.11 -30.32 -33.43
C ALA A 14 7.54 -30.06 -32.03
N GLY A 15 6.98 -31.11 -31.43
CA GLY A 15 6.69 -31.15 -30.00
C GLY A 15 7.97 -31.41 -29.21
N LEU A 16 8.14 -30.74 -28.06
CA LEU A 16 9.14 -31.08 -27.05
C LEU A 16 8.44 -31.46 -25.76
N THR A 17 8.97 -32.53 -25.19
CA THR A 17 8.47 -33.39 -24.12
C THR A 17 8.74 -32.85 -22.71
N ALA A 18 8.00 -33.40 -21.76
CA ALA A 18 7.95 -33.04 -20.35
C ALA A 18 9.19 -33.42 -19.48
N CYS A 19 9.29 -32.70 -18.34
CA CYS A 19 9.71 -33.11 -16.98
C CYS A 19 11.12 -33.68 -16.70
N GLY A 20 11.83 -33.07 -15.73
CA GLY A 20 12.97 -33.70 -15.05
C GLY A 20 13.85 -32.73 -14.25
N ALA A 21 13.84 -32.85 -12.92
CA ALA A 21 14.53 -32.02 -11.93
C ALA A 21 16.07 -32.13 -11.96
N GLY A 22 16.76 -31.06 -11.55
CA GLY A 22 18.20 -31.05 -11.27
C GLY A 22 18.69 -29.69 -10.75
N VAL A 23 19.14 -29.69 -9.50
CA VAL A 23 19.52 -28.56 -8.63
C VAL A 23 20.76 -27.78 -9.08
N GLY A 24 20.74 -26.45 -8.92
CA GLY A 24 21.89 -25.55 -8.99
C GLY A 24 21.52 -24.21 -8.39
N GLY A 25 22.19 -23.81 -7.31
CA GLY A 25 21.73 -22.78 -6.38
C GLY A 25 21.60 -21.37 -6.96
N GLU A 26 20.48 -20.74 -6.63
CA GLU A 26 20.30 -19.30 -6.61
C GLU A 26 19.98 -18.91 -5.17
N ALA A 27 21.02 -18.50 -4.46
CA ALA A 27 20.85 -17.76 -3.22
C ALA A 27 20.33 -16.35 -3.59
N ASP A 28 19.25 -15.97 -2.91
CA ASP A 28 19.00 -14.59 -2.47
C ASP A 28 18.49 -13.57 -3.49
N LEU A 29 17.54 -13.97 -4.33
CA LEU A 29 16.62 -13.05 -5.01
C LEU A 29 15.16 -13.46 -4.80
N ALA A 30 14.83 -13.90 -3.58
CA ALA A 30 13.45 -13.84 -3.10
C ALA A 30 13.11 -12.37 -2.89
N THR A 31 12.88 -11.66 -3.99
CA THR A 31 12.20 -10.37 -4.04
C THR A 31 10.93 -10.55 -3.21
N GLN A 32 10.97 -10.05 -1.97
CA GLN A 32 9.78 -9.88 -1.15
C GLN A 32 8.88 -8.93 -1.93
N GLU A 33 7.95 -9.48 -2.70
CA GLU A 33 6.92 -8.72 -3.39
C GLU A 33 6.07 -8.03 -2.31
N SER A 34 6.45 -6.79 -2.03
CA SER A 34 5.63 -5.85 -1.31
C SER A 34 4.39 -5.55 -2.15
N ALA A 35 3.22 -5.45 -1.51
CA ALA A 35 2.04 -4.88 -2.14
C ALA A 35 2.38 -3.46 -2.62
N LEU A 36 2.67 -3.33 -3.91
CA LEU A 36 3.07 -2.08 -4.54
C LEU A 36 1.81 -1.31 -4.88
N VAL A 37 1.59 -0.17 -4.24
CA VAL A 37 0.45 0.71 -4.55
C VAL A 37 0.98 2.05 -5.00
N THR A 38 0.49 2.53 -6.15
CA THR A 38 0.98 3.73 -6.83
C THR A 38 -0.07 4.84 -6.87
N GLY A 39 0.40 6.09 -6.97
CA GLY A 39 -0.44 7.27 -7.16
C GLY A 39 0.39 8.44 -7.67
N THR A 40 -0.26 9.49 -8.17
CA THR A 40 0.44 10.65 -8.75
C THR A 40 0.09 11.94 -8.01
N SER A 41 1.08 12.82 -7.85
CA SER A 41 0.91 14.14 -7.25
C SER A 41 1.94 15.10 -7.82
N GLN A 42 1.51 16.30 -8.24
CA GLN A 42 2.41 17.35 -8.74
C GLN A 42 3.37 16.87 -9.85
N GLY A 43 2.89 15.99 -10.74
CA GLY A 43 3.68 15.42 -11.83
C GLY A 43 4.63 14.29 -11.44
N CYS A 44 4.71 13.91 -10.17
CA CYS A 44 5.54 12.82 -9.68
C CYS A 44 4.72 11.55 -9.42
N THR A 45 5.30 10.38 -9.71
CA THR A 45 4.76 9.08 -9.32
C THR A 45 5.26 8.71 -7.93
N PHE A 46 4.34 8.28 -7.07
CA PHE A 46 4.62 7.82 -5.72
C PHE A 46 4.21 6.37 -5.57
N THR A 47 4.97 5.67 -4.75
CA THR A 47 4.75 4.27 -4.46
C THR A 47 4.92 4.01 -2.97
N VAL A 48 4.02 3.25 -2.37
CA VAL A 48 4.22 2.72 -1.01
C VAL A 48 4.62 1.25 -1.07
N SER A 49 5.58 0.88 -0.22
CA SER A 49 6.02 -0.50 -0.03
C SER A 49 6.36 -0.76 1.44
N SER A 50 6.56 -2.02 1.79
CA SER A 50 7.09 -2.45 3.07
C SER A 50 8.16 -3.52 2.90
N ALA A 51 9.21 -3.45 3.71
CA ALA A 51 10.26 -4.46 3.73
C ALA A 51 10.66 -4.79 5.17
N ALA A 52 11.01 -6.06 5.42
CA ALA A 52 11.54 -6.47 6.71
C ALA A 52 12.94 -5.86 6.93
N ARG A 53 13.14 -5.22 8.07
CA ARG A 53 14.41 -4.66 8.51
C ARG A 53 15.39 -5.79 8.81
N THR A 54 16.53 -5.74 8.12
CA THR A 54 17.60 -6.74 8.26
C THR A 54 18.09 -6.83 9.70
N GLY A 55 18.33 -8.05 10.18
CA GLY A 55 18.89 -8.30 11.51
C GLY A 55 17.94 -8.09 12.70
N THR A 56 16.63 -7.91 12.46
CA THR A 56 15.65 -7.79 13.55
C THR A 56 14.92 -9.10 13.83
N VAL A 57 14.92 -9.52 15.10
CA VAL A 57 14.12 -10.64 15.61
C VAL A 57 13.39 -10.18 16.87
N PRO A 58 12.04 -10.11 16.87
CA PRO A 58 11.15 -10.45 15.77
C PRO A 58 11.25 -9.47 14.57
N PRO A 59 10.76 -9.87 13.38
CA PRO A 59 10.81 -9.01 12.19
C PRO A 59 10.13 -7.66 12.43
N ILE A 60 10.77 -6.58 11.99
CA ILE A 60 10.15 -5.24 11.91
C ILE A 60 10.02 -4.88 10.44
N TYR A 61 8.81 -4.58 9.98
CA TYR A 61 8.55 -4.17 8.61
C TYR A 61 8.50 -2.65 8.52
N ASP A 62 9.45 -2.03 7.84
CA ASP A 62 9.46 -0.59 7.59
C ASP A 62 8.58 -0.27 6.39
N VAL A 63 7.70 0.72 6.54
CA VAL A 63 6.80 1.21 5.48
C VAL A 63 7.43 2.44 4.85
N THR A 64 7.72 2.36 3.56
CA THR A 64 8.44 3.39 2.81
C THR A 64 7.57 3.95 1.71
N VAL A 65 7.53 5.27 1.59
CA VAL A 65 6.98 5.98 0.44
C VAL A 65 8.14 6.43 -0.43
N THR A 66 8.09 6.11 -1.71
CA THR A 66 9.12 6.46 -2.69
C THR A 66 8.50 7.34 -3.76
N ARG A 67 9.17 8.44 -4.08
CA ARG A 67 8.91 9.28 -5.24
C ARG A 67 9.86 8.85 -6.37
N ALA A 68 9.32 8.51 -7.53
CA ALA A 68 10.11 8.07 -8.67
C ALA A 68 10.85 9.25 -9.34
N ALA A 69 12.03 8.97 -9.90
CA ALA A 69 12.72 9.90 -10.79
C ALA A 69 12.10 9.79 -12.19
N ASP A 70 11.00 10.50 -12.40
CA ASP A 70 10.33 10.59 -13.69
C ASP A 70 10.61 11.93 -14.36
N ALA A 71 10.58 11.98 -15.69
CA ALA A 71 10.78 13.22 -16.45
C ALA A 71 9.75 14.31 -16.13
N THR A 72 8.58 13.93 -15.62
CA THR A 72 7.50 14.84 -15.21
C THR A 72 7.65 15.33 -13.77
N CYS A 73 8.58 14.75 -12.99
CA CYS A 73 8.77 15.07 -11.59
C CYS A 73 9.89 16.10 -11.41
N ALA A 74 9.50 17.35 -11.10
CA ALA A 74 10.46 18.44 -10.89
C ALA A 74 11.33 18.27 -9.63
N PHE A 75 10.93 17.42 -8.69
CA PHE A 75 11.58 17.24 -7.39
C PHE A 75 12.57 16.07 -7.32
N GLY A 76 12.73 15.31 -8.41
CA GLY A 76 13.61 14.13 -8.46
C GLY A 76 13.15 12.97 -7.59
N ALA A 77 13.91 11.86 -7.59
CA ALA A 77 13.63 10.72 -6.73
C ALA A 77 13.99 10.99 -5.28
N ASP A 78 13.17 10.49 -4.36
CA ASP A 78 13.43 10.51 -2.93
C ASP A 78 12.54 9.47 -2.21
N SER A 79 12.84 9.16 -0.95
CA SER A 79 12.07 8.21 -0.15
C SER A 79 12.00 8.59 1.33
N VAL A 80 10.90 8.22 1.98
CA VAL A 80 10.70 8.45 3.42
C VAL A 80 10.06 7.23 4.07
N VAL A 81 10.59 6.83 5.22
CA VAL A 81 9.96 5.81 6.09
C VAL A 81 8.84 6.48 6.87
N VAL A 82 7.60 6.06 6.64
CA VAL A 82 6.40 6.68 7.22
C VAL A 82 5.89 5.96 8.47
N GLY A 83 6.42 4.77 8.75
CA GLY A 83 6.12 3.98 9.94
C GLY A 83 6.69 2.57 9.84
N SER A 84 6.32 1.73 10.81
CA SER A 84 6.73 0.33 10.85
C SER A 84 5.70 -0.56 11.54
N SER A 85 5.75 -1.87 11.29
CA SER A 85 4.96 -2.90 11.97
C SER A 85 5.84 -4.01 12.53
N THR A 86 5.62 -4.42 13.77
CA THR A 86 6.39 -5.50 14.42
C THR A 86 5.68 -6.85 14.28
N GLY A 87 6.39 -7.84 13.75
CA GLY A 87 5.97 -9.24 13.69
C GLY A 87 4.91 -9.58 12.65
N THR A 88 4.35 -8.59 11.95
CA THR A 88 3.30 -8.79 10.94
C THR A 88 3.49 -7.80 9.82
N ALA A 89 3.52 -8.30 8.58
CA ALA A 89 3.59 -7.46 7.40
C ALA A 89 2.33 -6.57 7.31
N PRO A 90 2.48 -5.26 7.07
CA PRO A 90 1.38 -4.32 7.03
C PRO A 90 0.56 -4.47 5.73
N THR A 91 -0.75 -4.25 5.81
CA THR A 91 -1.56 -3.95 4.62
C THR A 91 -1.36 -2.48 4.26
N LEU A 92 -1.10 -2.16 2.99
CA LEU A 92 -0.76 -0.82 2.54
C LEU A 92 -1.84 -0.24 1.62
N SER A 93 -2.02 1.07 1.65
CA SER A 93 -2.79 1.80 0.63
C SER A 93 -2.24 3.21 0.45
N LEU A 94 -2.33 3.74 -0.76
CA LEU A 94 -1.88 5.07 -1.12
C LEU A 94 -2.95 5.74 -1.99
N ALA A 95 -3.24 7.00 -1.70
CA ALA A 95 -4.02 7.87 -2.55
C ALA A 95 -3.33 9.23 -2.63
N ALA A 96 -3.23 9.80 -3.83
CA ALA A 96 -2.48 11.01 -4.07
C ALA A 96 -3.24 11.95 -5.01
N ASN A 97 -3.04 13.25 -4.81
CA ASN A 97 -3.47 14.31 -5.71
C ASN A 97 -2.57 15.54 -5.52
N ASP A 98 -2.90 16.66 -6.14
CA ASP A 98 -2.05 17.86 -6.09
C ASP A 98 -1.84 18.46 -4.69
N LEU A 99 -2.73 18.14 -3.72
CA LEU A 99 -2.60 18.61 -2.34
C LEU A 99 -1.63 17.77 -1.51
N GLY A 100 -1.35 16.53 -1.91
CA GLY A 100 -0.43 15.68 -1.17
C GLY A 100 -0.55 14.19 -1.48
N VAL A 101 0.28 13.41 -0.78
CA VAL A 101 0.26 11.94 -0.82
C VAL A 101 -0.24 11.42 0.53
N ALA A 102 -1.38 10.74 0.53
CA ALA A 102 -1.91 10.07 1.69
C ALA A 102 -1.55 8.58 1.66
N VAL A 103 -1.06 8.07 2.78
CA VAL A 103 -0.65 6.66 2.92
C VAL A 103 -1.24 6.07 4.19
N SER A 104 -1.88 4.92 4.06
CA SER A 104 -2.33 4.12 5.18
C SER A 104 -1.53 2.82 5.26
N TYR A 105 -1.34 2.36 6.49
CA TYR A 105 -0.74 1.06 6.74
C TYR A 105 -1.28 0.51 8.06
N THR A 106 -1.53 -0.80 8.11
CA THR A 106 -1.81 -1.45 9.40
C THR A 106 -0.50 -1.70 10.14
N TYR A 107 -0.53 -1.70 11.47
CA TYR A 107 0.67 -1.97 12.25
C TYR A 107 0.37 -2.59 13.61
N LYS A 108 1.34 -3.37 14.09
CA LYS A 108 1.45 -3.80 15.49
C LYS A 108 2.70 -3.19 16.11
N THR A 109 2.65 -2.92 17.41
CA THR A 109 3.79 -2.41 18.18
C THR A 109 4.56 -3.52 18.90
N SER A 110 4.03 -4.74 18.93
CA SER A 110 4.70 -5.91 19.50
C SER A 110 4.23 -7.21 18.83
N VAL A 111 5.00 -8.28 19.01
CA VAL A 111 4.63 -9.64 18.55
C VAL A 111 3.53 -10.31 19.37
N SER A 112 3.13 -9.73 20.51
CA SER A 112 2.12 -10.35 21.37
C SER A 112 0.84 -10.62 20.57
N GLY A 113 0.26 -11.81 20.73
CA GLY A 113 -1.04 -12.16 20.15
C GLY A 113 -2.16 -11.23 20.65
N SER A 114 -2.01 -10.67 21.84
CA SER A 114 -2.93 -9.70 22.44
C SER A 114 -2.65 -8.25 22.02
N SER A 115 -1.58 -7.99 21.28
CA SER A 115 -1.31 -6.65 20.75
C SER A 115 -2.29 -6.35 19.61
N PRO A 116 -3.16 -5.34 19.73
CA PRO A 116 -4.10 -4.99 18.68
C PRO A 116 -3.35 -4.50 17.45
N GLN A 117 -3.88 -4.82 16.27
CA GLN A 117 -3.46 -4.16 15.03
C GLN A 117 -4.21 -2.84 14.90
N SER A 118 -3.48 -1.75 14.68
CA SER A 118 -4.02 -0.41 14.47
C SER A 118 -3.77 0.04 13.03
N LEU A 119 -4.37 1.17 12.63
CA LEU A 119 -4.15 1.78 11.33
C LEU A 119 -3.39 3.10 11.49
N GLY A 120 -2.24 3.21 10.86
CA GLY A 120 -1.53 4.48 10.69
C GLY A 120 -1.99 5.17 9.41
N LEU A 121 -2.09 6.50 9.46
CA LEU A 121 -2.40 7.35 8.32
C LEU A 121 -1.41 8.52 8.28
N ARG A 122 -0.84 8.79 7.11
CA ARG A 122 0.23 9.77 6.92
C ARG A 122 -0.09 10.65 5.73
N HIS A 123 0.16 11.94 5.88
CA HIS A 123 0.22 12.90 4.77
C HIS A 123 1.68 13.22 4.53
N VAL A 124 2.17 12.92 3.33
CA VAL A 124 3.52 13.24 2.86
C VAL A 124 3.45 14.39 1.86
N ALA A 125 4.31 15.40 2.07
CA ALA A 125 4.49 16.50 1.15
C ALA A 125 5.18 16.01 -0.14
N PRO A 126 4.60 16.23 -1.33
CA PRO A 126 5.12 15.69 -2.60
C PRO A 126 6.49 16.22 -3.00
N ASP A 127 6.85 17.42 -2.58
CA ASP A 127 8.08 18.13 -2.95
C ASP A 127 9.27 17.76 -2.05
N THR A 128 9.04 17.67 -0.74
CA THR A 128 10.07 17.51 0.28
C THR A 128 10.13 16.11 0.90
N MET A 129 9.16 15.24 0.59
CA MET A 129 8.95 13.96 1.28
C MET A 129 8.73 14.07 2.80
N ALA A 130 8.47 15.27 3.32
CA ALA A 130 8.24 15.47 4.74
C ALA A 130 6.87 14.90 5.15
N ILE A 131 6.80 14.28 6.33
CA ILE A 131 5.52 13.86 6.93
C ILE A 131 4.87 15.10 7.55
N VAL A 132 3.85 15.64 6.87
CA VAL A 132 3.14 16.86 7.27
C VAL A 132 2.08 16.55 8.34
N ARG A 133 1.46 15.37 8.27
CA ARG A 133 0.44 14.93 9.23
C ARG A 133 0.62 13.46 9.55
N SER A 134 0.49 13.14 10.84
CA SER A 134 0.37 11.78 11.36
C SER A 134 -0.92 11.63 12.14
N THR A 135 -1.74 10.67 11.75
CA THR A 135 -2.96 10.29 12.45
C THR A 135 -3.20 8.78 12.30
N GLY A 136 -4.34 8.28 12.72
CA GLY A 136 -4.67 6.87 12.61
C GLY A 136 -6.01 6.51 13.24
N LEU A 137 -6.34 5.23 13.12
CA LEU A 137 -7.49 4.63 13.78
C LEU A 137 -7.00 3.52 14.71
N SER A 138 -7.64 3.38 15.86
CA SER A 138 -7.37 2.32 16.81
C SER A 138 -8.67 1.81 17.42
N ILE A 139 -8.63 0.57 17.91
CA ILE A 139 -9.75 -0.03 18.63
C ILE A 139 -9.71 0.45 20.08
N PHE A 140 -10.85 0.96 20.55
CA PHE A 140 -11.04 1.41 21.91
C PHE A 140 -10.73 0.27 22.90
N LEU A 141 -9.89 0.57 23.89
CA LEU A 141 -9.39 -0.40 24.90
C LEU A 141 -8.62 -1.61 24.32
N GLY A 142 -8.25 -1.61 23.04
CA GLY A 142 -7.44 -2.66 22.43
C GLY A 142 -8.13 -4.02 22.25
N SER A 143 -9.44 -4.12 22.52
CA SER A 143 -10.23 -5.35 22.39
C SER A 143 -10.65 -5.63 20.94
N GLY A 144 -9.67 -5.81 20.05
CA GLY A 144 -9.90 -6.07 18.63
C GLY A 144 -8.72 -5.63 17.76
N SER A 145 -8.95 -5.50 16.46
CA SER A 145 -7.92 -5.11 15.49
C SER A 145 -8.52 -4.46 14.26
N ILE A 146 -7.78 -3.57 13.63
CA ILE A 146 -8.08 -3.05 12.28
C ILE A 146 -7.24 -3.84 11.29
N TYR A 147 -7.89 -4.53 10.36
CA TYR A 147 -7.24 -5.47 9.45
C TYR A 147 -6.86 -4.85 8.10
N SER A 148 -7.57 -3.79 7.68
CA SER A 148 -7.31 -3.08 6.42
C SER A 148 -7.76 -1.63 6.51
N GLY A 149 -7.32 -0.79 5.57
CA GLY A 149 -7.69 0.62 5.48
C GLY A 149 -7.39 1.23 4.12
N SER A 150 -8.12 0.81 3.09
CA SER A 150 -8.00 1.31 1.71
C SER A 150 -8.35 2.79 1.62
N LEU A 151 -7.51 3.55 0.92
CA LEU A 151 -7.67 4.98 0.74
C LEU A 151 -8.41 5.32 -0.55
N SER A 152 -9.23 6.35 -0.50
CA SER A 152 -9.80 7.02 -1.68
C SER A 152 -10.00 8.50 -1.39
N ILE A 153 -9.66 9.34 -2.37
CA ILE A 153 -9.93 10.78 -2.32
C ILE A 153 -11.28 11.01 -2.99
N ALA A 154 -12.19 11.68 -2.28
CA ALA A 154 -13.51 11.99 -2.81
C ALA A 154 -13.42 12.98 -3.99
N SER A 155 -14.50 13.09 -4.76
CA SER A 155 -14.58 13.97 -5.94
C SER A 155 -14.37 15.45 -5.65
N ASN A 156 -14.53 15.90 -4.40
CA ASN A 156 -14.20 17.26 -3.99
C ASN A 156 -12.69 17.51 -3.84
N GLY A 157 -11.85 16.49 -3.99
CA GLY A 157 -10.39 16.59 -3.97
C GLY A 157 -9.77 16.79 -2.59
N THR A 158 -10.54 17.09 -1.55
CA THR A 158 -10.00 17.41 -0.21
C THR A 158 -10.33 16.36 0.84
N THR A 159 -11.43 15.62 0.64
CA THR A 159 -11.87 14.60 1.61
C THR A 159 -11.18 13.28 1.34
N LEU A 160 -10.49 12.76 2.34
CA LEU A 160 -9.90 11.42 2.31
C LEU A 160 -10.83 10.45 3.03
N THR A 161 -11.18 9.37 2.35
CA THR A 161 -11.93 8.25 2.92
C THR A 161 -11.01 7.08 3.16
N VAL A 162 -11.20 6.41 4.29
CA VAL A 162 -10.52 5.18 4.67
C VAL A 162 -11.59 4.11 4.86
N SER A 163 -11.52 3.04 4.07
CA SER A 163 -12.46 1.92 4.15
C SER A 163 -11.74 0.63 4.47
N GLY A 164 -12.33 -0.22 5.30
CA GLY A 164 -11.68 -1.48 5.64
C GLY A 164 -12.48 -2.34 6.59
N THR A 165 -11.81 -3.36 7.13
CA THR A 165 -12.39 -4.29 8.09
C THR A 165 -11.72 -4.20 9.45
N LYS A 166 -12.49 -4.56 10.48
CA LYS A 166 -12.06 -4.55 11.87
C LYS A 166 -12.73 -5.64 12.69
N SER A 167 -12.17 -5.91 13.85
CA SER A 167 -12.84 -6.48 15.01
C SER A 167 -12.81 -5.47 16.17
N GLY A 168 -13.87 -5.44 16.97
CA GLY A 168 -14.00 -4.48 18.07
C GLY A 168 -14.52 -3.11 17.64
N THR A 169 -14.41 -2.14 18.55
CA THR A 169 -15.01 -0.80 18.42
C THR A 169 -13.95 0.25 18.12
N ILE A 170 -14.00 0.92 16.98
CA ILE A 170 -13.19 2.13 16.74
C ILE A 170 -13.73 3.26 17.61
N SER A 171 -12.84 4.02 18.24
CA SER A 171 -13.23 5.17 19.06
C SER A 171 -14.07 6.18 18.24
N GLY A 172 -15.24 6.56 18.76
CA GLY A 172 -16.14 7.51 18.09
C GLY A 172 -16.92 6.94 16.90
N GLN A 173 -16.90 5.62 16.68
CA GLN A 173 -17.70 5.02 15.62
C GLN A 173 -19.21 5.17 15.86
N THR A 174 -19.95 5.22 14.76
CA THR A 174 -21.40 5.07 14.71
C THR A 174 -21.77 3.80 13.95
N GLY A 175 -22.92 3.21 14.29
CA GLY A 175 -23.35 1.92 13.74
C GLY A 175 -22.67 0.72 14.39
N SER A 176 -22.80 -0.42 13.74
CA SER A 176 -22.29 -1.72 14.20
C SER A 176 -21.84 -2.56 13.02
N GLY A 177 -20.87 -3.44 13.21
CA GLY A 177 -20.41 -4.35 12.17
C GLY A 177 -18.89 -4.35 12.05
N ASN A 178 -18.40 -5.16 11.12
CA ASN A 178 -16.97 -5.40 10.94
C ASN A 178 -16.39 -4.62 9.78
N ASN A 179 -17.22 -3.92 8.98
CA ASN A 179 -16.76 -2.98 7.98
C ASN A 179 -16.83 -1.56 8.55
N TYR A 180 -15.95 -0.70 8.06
CA TYR A 180 -15.97 0.71 8.44
C TYR A 180 -15.60 1.61 7.27
N VAL A 181 -16.09 2.85 7.35
CA VAL A 181 -15.63 3.98 6.55
C VAL A 181 -15.34 5.14 7.50
N ALA A 182 -14.12 5.67 7.44
CA ALA A 182 -13.71 6.88 8.14
C ALA A 182 -13.48 8.00 7.14
N SER A 183 -14.12 9.16 7.34
CA SER A 183 -14.05 10.30 6.43
C SER A 183 -13.33 11.47 7.11
N TYR A 184 -12.19 11.87 6.53
CA TYR A 184 -11.38 13.01 6.93
C TYR A 184 -11.65 14.16 5.96
N VAL A 185 -12.52 15.10 6.36
CA VAL A 185 -12.77 16.32 5.59
C VAL A 185 -11.51 17.18 5.60
N ASP A 186 -11.15 17.73 4.42
CA ASP A 186 -9.98 18.58 4.22
C ASP A 186 -8.69 17.96 4.77
N PHE A 187 -8.48 16.66 4.52
CA PHE A 187 -7.43 15.87 5.14
C PHE A 187 -6.03 16.50 5.02
N PHE A 188 -5.75 17.09 3.86
CA PHE A 188 -4.45 17.66 3.50
C PHE A 188 -4.19 19.04 4.13
N THR A 189 -5.23 19.75 4.56
CA THR A 189 -5.15 21.15 5.04
C THR A 189 -5.71 21.35 6.44
N SER A 190 -6.37 20.35 7.02
CA SER A 190 -6.98 20.39 8.34
C SER A 190 -6.50 19.24 9.23
N THR A 191 -6.67 19.39 10.55
CA THR A 191 -6.42 18.34 11.55
C THR A 191 -7.71 17.79 12.17
N THR A 192 -8.88 18.18 11.68
CA THR A 192 -10.18 17.70 12.15
C THR A 192 -10.23 16.17 12.21
N SER A 193 -10.80 15.65 13.30
CA SER A 193 -11.00 14.22 13.50
C SER A 193 -12.00 13.65 12.49
N PRO A 194 -11.86 12.38 12.08
CA PRO A 194 -12.76 11.79 11.10
C PRO A 194 -14.14 11.51 11.69
N SER A 195 -15.17 11.49 10.85
CA SER A 195 -16.40 10.76 11.16
C SER A 195 -16.19 9.27 10.83
N VAL A 196 -16.63 8.36 11.70
CA VAL A 196 -16.46 6.92 11.52
C VAL A 196 -17.82 6.23 11.53
N PHE A 197 -18.14 5.55 10.43
CA PHE A 197 -19.36 4.78 10.25
C PHE A 197 -19.04 3.29 10.08
N THR A 198 -19.87 2.41 10.62
CA THR A 198 -19.66 0.96 10.62
C THR A 198 -20.92 0.19 10.28
N PHE A 199 -20.75 -0.94 9.58
CA PHE A 199 -21.83 -1.79 9.03
C PHE A 199 -21.39 -3.26 8.83
#